data_AF-A0A7K4MHU2-F1
#
_entry.id   AF-A0A7K4MHU2-F1
#
_cell.length_a   1.000
_cell.length_b   1.000
_cell.length_c   1.000
_cell.angle_alpha   90.00
_cell.angle_beta   90.00
_cell.angle_gamma   90.00
#
_symmetry.space_group_name_H-M   'P 1'
#
loop_
_entity.id
_entity.type
_entity.pdbx_description
1 polymer ?
#
loop_
_entity_poly.entity_id
_entity_poly.type
_entity_poly.pdbx_seq_one_letter_code
_entity_poly.pdbx_strand_id
1 'polypeptide(L)'
;MTVLTEKILEEILSYLEKSINNLAKETFKNLEFEEGFQGAENFLQNQFDIRLENLLVGKSSSIHHLESRMKNKIIQRKQMIFGQISKQYKN
;
A
#
# COMPACT_ATOMS: atom_id res chain seq x y z
N MET A 1 8.31 10.43 22.28
CA MET A 1 7.53 9.45 21.51
C MET A 1 6.46 10.23 20.77
N THR A 2 6.58 10.36 19.45
CA THR A 2 5.59 11.08 18.64
C THR A 2 4.40 10.15 18.47
N VAL A 3 3.26 10.48 19.07
CA VAL A 3 2.03 9.70 18.89
C VAL A 3 1.62 9.85 17.42
N LEU A 4 1.47 8.73 16.71
CA LEU A 4 0.97 8.75 15.34
C LEU A 4 -0.44 9.36 15.35
N THR A 5 -0.65 10.44 14.62
CA THR A 5 -1.97 11.09 14.50
C THR A 5 -2.67 10.63 13.23
N GLU A 6 -3.99 10.79 13.16
CA GLU A 6 -4.74 10.50 11.93
C GLU A 6 -4.23 11.31 10.74
N LYS A 7 -3.75 12.55 10.96
CA LYS A 7 -3.15 13.38 9.92
C LYS A 7 -1.86 12.78 9.38
N ILE A 8 -0.95 12.35 10.25
CA ILE A 8 0.31 11.71 9.83
C ILE A 8 0.02 10.41 9.08
N LEU A 9 -0.96 9.62 9.55
CA LEU A 9 -1.39 8.42 8.84
C LEU A 9 -1.92 8.74 7.45
N GLU A 10 -2.71 9.80 7.30
CA GLU A 10 -3.25 10.23 6.00
C GLU A 10 -2.13 10.64 5.02
N GLU A 11 -1.10 11.33 5.51
CA GLU A 11 0.09 11.68 4.73
C GLU A 11 0.86 10.43 4.29
N ILE A 12 1.07 9.48 5.21
CA ILE A 12 1.69 8.17 4.92
C ILE A 12 0.90 7.43 3.85
N LEU A 13 -0.42 7.33 3.99
CA LEU A 13 -1.29 6.62 3.06
C LEU A 13 -1.30 7.29 1.67
N SER A 14 -1.30 8.62 1.61
CA SER A 14 -1.22 9.37 0.35
C SER A 14 0.12 9.18 -0.36
N TYR A 15 1.22 9.12 0.39
CA TYR A 15 2.53 8.79 -0.16
C TYR A 15 2.56 7.34 -0.66
N LEU A 16 2.07 6.40 0.14
CA LEU A 16 2.06 4.97 -0.18
C LEU A 16 1.23 4.67 -1.44
N GLU A 17 0.08 5.33 -1.59
CA GLU A 17 -0.75 5.26 -2.79
C GLU A 17 0.03 5.66 -4.06
N LYS A 18 0.67 6.83 -4.06
CA LYS A 18 1.49 7.28 -5.19
C LYS A 18 2.64 6.31 -5.47
N SER A 19 3.29 5.84 -4.41
CA SER A 19 4.40 4.89 -4.50
C SER A 19 3.97 3.56 -5.12
N ILE A 20 2.81 3.03 -4.74
CA ILE A 20 2.31 1.74 -5.25
C ILE A 20 1.77 1.89 -6.67
N ASN A 21 1.12 2.99 -7.01
CA ASN A 21 0.67 3.25 -8.38
C ASN A 21 1.85 3.39 -9.35
N ASN A 22 2.95 4.03 -8.95
CA ASN A 22 4.17 4.09 -9.75
C ASN A 22 4.78 2.70 -9.95
N LEU A 23 4.87 1.91 -8.87
CA LEU A 23 5.38 0.54 -8.96
C LEU A 23 4.48 -0.35 -9.83
N ALA A 24 3.16 -0.20 -9.74
CA ALA A 24 2.21 -0.93 -10.58
C ALA A 24 2.45 -0.60 -12.06
N LYS A 25 2.60 0.68 -12.40
CA LYS A 25 2.92 1.11 -13.78
C LYS A 25 4.20 0.45 -14.31
N GLU A 26 5.26 0.38 -13.51
CA GLU A 26 6.51 -0.26 -13.91
C GLU A 26 6.36 -1.79 -14.01
N THR A 27 5.69 -2.40 -13.04
CA THR A 27 5.44 -3.85 -12.96
C THR A 27 4.65 -4.31 -14.18
N PHE A 28 3.54 -3.65 -14.49
CA PHE A 28 2.66 -4.01 -15.60
C PHE A 28 3.23 -3.63 -16.98
N LYS A 29 4.20 -2.70 -17.06
CA LYS A 29 4.90 -2.37 -18.31
C LYS A 29 5.98 -3.39 -18.68
N ASN A 30 6.60 -4.02 -17.68
CA ASN A 30 7.78 -4.88 -17.85
C ASN A 30 7.49 -6.35 -17.49
N LEU A 31 6.25 -6.81 -17.63
CA LEU A 31 5.79 -8.08 -17.04
C LEU A 31 6.61 -9.30 -17.50
N GLU A 32 7.24 -9.96 -16.52
CA GLU A 32 7.78 -11.32 -16.57
C GLU A 32 7.28 -12.17 -15.37
N PHE A 33 6.04 -12.00 -14.94
CA PHE A 33 5.47 -12.82 -13.85
C PHE A 33 4.87 -14.10 -14.41
N GLU A 34 5.28 -15.26 -13.87
CA GLU A 34 4.77 -16.58 -14.27
C GLU A 34 3.23 -16.68 -14.15
N GLU A 35 2.65 -16.06 -13.11
CA GLU A 35 1.21 -16.01 -12.86
C GLU A 35 0.51 -14.79 -13.51
N GLY A 36 1.18 -14.09 -14.43
CA GLY A 36 0.64 -12.92 -15.13
C GLY A 36 0.14 -11.82 -14.17
N PHE A 37 -1.11 -11.39 -14.36
CA PHE A 37 -1.72 -10.35 -13.52
C PHE A 37 -1.77 -10.74 -12.03
N GLN A 38 -2.10 -11.99 -11.71
CA GLN A 38 -2.24 -12.42 -10.31
C GLN A 38 -0.90 -12.37 -9.58
N GLY A 39 0.18 -12.80 -10.25
CA GLY A 39 1.53 -12.72 -9.70
C GLY A 39 1.97 -11.27 -9.46
N ALA A 40 1.70 -10.39 -10.42
CA ALA A 40 1.96 -8.96 -10.28
C ALA A 40 1.14 -8.30 -9.16
N GLU A 41 -0.14 -8.64 -9.02
CA GLU A 41 -1.00 -8.14 -7.95
C GLU A 41 -0.53 -8.60 -6.58
N ASN A 42 -0.18 -9.89 -6.42
CA ASN A 42 0.38 -10.45 -5.19
C ASN A 42 1.69 -9.76 -4.80
N PHE A 43 2.59 -9.55 -5.78
CA PHE A 43 3.82 -8.79 -5.58
C PHE A 43 3.54 -7.37 -5.07
N LEU A 44 2.64 -6.64 -5.72
CA LEU A 44 2.29 -5.28 -5.32
C LEU A 44 1.65 -5.21 -3.93
N GLN A 45 0.80 -6.17 -3.56
CA GLN A 45 0.22 -6.26 -2.21
C GLN A 45 1.29 -6.46 -1.14
N ASN A 46 2.26 -7.34 -1.37
CA ASN A 46 3.40 -7.53 -0.47
C ASN A 46 4.23 -6.24 -0.35
N GLN A 47 4.45 -5.55 -1.47
CA GLN A 47 5.18 -4.28 -1.47
C GLN A 47 4.44 -3.15 -0.73
N PHE A 48 3.11 -3.14 -0.78
CA PHE A 48 2.30 -2.22 0.04
C PHE A 48 2.58 -2.44 1.53
N ASP A 49 2.51 -3.70 1.99
CA ASP A 49 2.65 -4.03 3.41
C ASP A 49 4.06 -3.71 3.94
N ILE A 50 5.11 -4.08 3.18
CA ILE A 50 6.51 -3.77 3.53
C ILE A 50 6.74 -2.26 3.61
N ARG A 51 6.25 -1.49 2.63
CA ARG A 51 6.45 -0.03 2.59
C ARG A 51 5.69 0.67 3.71
N LEU A 52 4.47 0.22 4.01
CA LEU A 52 3.69 0.74 5.14
C LEU A 52 4.42 0.54 6.46
N GLU A 53 4.90 -0.69 6.73
CA GLU A 53 5.62 -0.97 7.96
C GLU A 53 6.88 -0.11 8.09
N ASN A 54 7.67 0.02 7.02
CA ASN A 54 8.86 0.88 7.01
C ASN A 54 8.53 2.36 7.31
N LEU A 55 7.42 2.88 6.75
CA LEU A 55 6.97 4.26 7.02
C LEU A 55 6.52 4.45 8.48
N LEU A 56 5.84 3.45 9.05
CA LEU A 56 5.42 3.47 10.46
C LEU A 56 6.61 3.37 11.42
N VAL A 57 7.58 2.49 11.13
CA VAL A 57 8.83 2.38 11.89
C VAL A 57 9.59 3.71 11.89
N GLY A 58 9.63 4.40 10.74
CA GLY A 58 10.19 5.76 10.64
C GLY A 58 9.47 6.82 11.49
N LYS A 59 8.27 6.53 11.99
CA LYS A 59 7.52 7.33 12.96
C LYS A 59 7.53 6.75 14.37
N SER A 60 8.42 5.79 14.66
CA SER A 60 8.46 5.06 15.93
C SER A 60 7.13 4.37 16.26
N SER A 61 6.45 3.85 15.23
CA SER A 61 5.17 3.17 15.32
C SER A 61 5.23 1.83 14.56
N SER A 62 4.16 1.05 14.64
CA SER A 62 3.96 -0.19 13.87
C SER A 62 2.47 -0.40 13.68
N ILE A 63 2.06 -1.28 12.74
CA ILE A 63 0.64 -1.61 12.54
C ILE A 63 -0.01 -2.07 13.86
N HIS A 64 0.71 -2.84 14.69
CA HIS A 64 0.18 -3.36 15.95
C HIS A 64 -0.17 -2.26 16.95
N HIS A 65 0.60 -1.17 16.96
CA HIS A 65 0.39 -0.02 17.86
C HIS A 65 -0.76 0.91 17.43
N LEU A 66 -1.32 0.72 16.23
CA LEU A 66 -2.38 1.59 15.73
C LEU A 66 -3.73 1.27 16.38
N GLU A 67 -4.52 2.32 16.60
CA GLU A 67 -5.92 2.18 16.98
C GLU A 67 -6.72 1.46 15.88
N SER A 68 -7.80 0.78 16.26
CA SER A 68 -8.66 0.04 15.32
C SER A 68 -9.17 0.92 14.17
N ARG A 69 -9.46 2.20 14.44
CA ARG A 69 -9.90 3.15 13.41
C ARG A 69 -8.84 3.39 12.34
N MET A 70 -7.58 3.56 12.75
CA MET A 70 -6.44 3.74 11.86
C MET A 70 -6.17 2.47 11.04
N LYS A 71 -6.24 1.31 11.68
CA LYS A 71 -6.14 0.00 11.01
C LYS A 71 -7.21 -0.16 9.93
N ASN A 72 -8.46 0.19 10.23
CA ASN A 72 -9.56 0.16 9.27
C ASN A 72 -9.31 1.12 8.09
N LYS A 73 -8.76 2.30 8.36
CA LYS A 73 -8.42 3.26 7.29
C LYS A 73 -7.35 2.72 6.35
N ILE A 74 -6.34 2.03 6.87
CA ILE A 74 -5.32 1.35 6.08
C ILE A 74 -5.96 0.29 5.18
N ILE A 75 -6.84 -0.56 5.74
CA ILE A 75 -7.54 -1.61 4.99
C ILE A 75 -8.35 -1.01 3.84
N GLN A 76 -9.15 0.03 4.13
CA GLN A 76 -9.97 0.71 3.11
C GLN A 76 -9.09 1.34 2.02
N ARG A 77 -7.98 1.98 2.39
CA ARG A 77 -7.04 2.56 1.42
C ARG A 77 -6.41 1.48 0.54
N LYS A 78 -5.98 0.36 1.11
CA LYS A 78 -5.43 -0.79 0.36
C LYS A 78 -6.47 -1.28 -0.66
N GLN A 79 -7.70 -1.54 -0.22
CA GLN A 79 -8.78 -1.98 -1.11
C GLN A 79 -9.04 -0.98 -2.26
N MET A 80 -9.06 0.32 -1.97
CA MET A 80 -9.24 1.36 -2.99
C MET A 80 -8.12 1.33 -4.05
N ILE A 81 -6.87 1.29 -3.62
CA ILE A 81 -5.69 1.28 -4.52
C ILE A 81 -5.73 0.04 -5.41
N PHE A 82 -5.86 -1.15 -4.83
CA PHE A 82 -5.87 -2.39 -5.60
C PHE A 82 -7.10 -2.54 -6.48
N GLY A 83 -8.25 -1.98 -6.07
CA GLY A 83 -9.43 -1.86 -6.92
C GLY A 83 -9.18 -0.99 -8.15
N GLN A 84 -8.44 0.12 -8.02
CA GLN A 84 -8.06 0.98 -9.14
C GLN A 84 -7.05 0.29 -10.07
N ILE A 85 -6.01 -0.33 -9.51
CA ILE A 85 -5.02 -1.10 -10.27
C ILE A 85 -5.70 -2.24 -11.04
N SER A 86 -6.57 -3.01 -10.39
CA SER A 86 -7.31 -4.07 -11.08
C SER A 86 -8.16 -3.53 -12.22
N LYS A 87 -8.89 -2.42 -12.05
CA LYS A 87 -9.65 -1.81 -13.15
C LYS A 87 -8.78 -1.34 -14.30
N GLN A 88 -7.55 -0.90 -14.01
CA GLN A 88 -6.65 -0.35 -15.02
C GLN A 88 -5.90 -1.43 -15.80
N TYR A 89 -5.58 -2.57 -15.17
CA TYR A 89 -4.65 -3.56 -15.74
C TYR A 89 -5.24 -4.97 -15.92
N LYS A 90 -6.42 -5.27 -15.34
CA LYS A 90 -7.00 -6.62 -15.39
C LYS A 90 -7.82 -6.91 -16.66
N ASN A 91 -8.11 -5.90 -17.50
CA ASN A 91 -9.05 -5.97 -18.63
C ASN A 91 -10.41 -6.55 -18.24
#